data_AF-A0A9P8Q8W9-F1
#
_entry.id   AF-A0A9P8Q8W9-F1
#
_cell.length_a   1.000
_cell.length_b   1.000
_cell.length_c   1.000
_cell.angle_alpha   90.00
_cell.angle_beta   90.00
_cell.angle_gamma   90.00
#
_symmetry.space_group_name_H-M   'P 1'
#
loop_
_entity.id
_entity.type
_entity.pdbx_description
1 polymer ?
#
loop_
_entity_poly.entity_id
_entity_poly.type
_entity_poly.pdbx_seq_one_letter_code
_entity_poly.pdbx_strand_id
1 'polypeptide(L)'
;MVRPVEKVSGSQQLALLATGAIWTRWSFVIRPQNMLLASVNFLLGTVAGLQIIRIYNWRRSLGDSPSETFKYILNGTPTPPEQISAKLPAPVES
;
A
#
# COMPACT_ATOMS: atom_id res chain seq x y z
N MET A 1 10.34 1.15 14.35
CA MET A 1 10.22 -0.23 13.85
C MET A 1 9.58 -0.21 12.46
N VAL A 2 10.29 -0.62 11.42
CA VAL A 2 9.73 -0.76 10.06
C VAL A 2 9.46 -2.24 9.86
N ARG A 3 8.18 -2.64 9.82
CA ARG A 3 7.83 -4.03 9.49
C ARG A 3 8.30 -4.34 8.06
N PRO A 4 8.93 -5.51 7.80
CA PRO A 4 9.31 -5.90 6.44
C PRO A 4 8.13 -5.79 5.49
N VAL A 5 8.34 -5.24 4.30
CA VAL A 5 7.29 -4.95 3.32
C VAL A 5 6.55 -6.23 2.87
N GLU A 6 7.23 -7.37 2.95
CA GLU A 6 6.73 -8.72 2.67
C GLU A 6 5.62 -9.14 3.65
N LYS A 7 5.62 -8.59 4.86
CA LYS A 7 4.61 -8.84 5.90
C LYS A 7 3.45 -7.84 5.85
N VAL A 8 3.45 -6.92 4.88
CA VAL A 8 2.39 -5.93 4.71
C VAL A 8 1.40 -6.43 3.67
N SER A 9 0.19 -6.77 4.11
CA SER A 9 -0.88 -7.14 3.18
C SER A 9 -1.35 -5.92 2.38
N GLY A 10 -1.09 -5.92 1.08
CA GLY A 10 -1.50 -4.84 0.18
C GLY A 10 -3.02 -4.65 0.13
N SER A 11 -3.79 -5.73 0.21
CA SER A 11 -5.25 -5.69 0.13
C SER A 11 -5.87 -5.07 1.39
N GLN A 12 -5.27 -5.31 2.56
CA GLN A 12 -5.67 -4.65 3.81
C GLN A 12 -5.37 -3.15 3.76
N GLN A 13 -4.19 -2.76 3.26
CA GLN A 13 -3.85 -1.35 3.10
C GLN A 13 -4.77 -0.67 2.07
N LEU A 14 -5.16 -1.38 1.00
CA LEU A 14 -6.11 -0.87 0.01
C LEU A 14 -7.50 -0.67 0.63
N ALA A 15 -7.97 -1.62 1.44
CA ALA A 15 -9.21 -1.48 2.19
C ALA A 15 -9.17 -0.28 3.15
N LEU A 16 -8.06 -0.07 3.86
CA LEU A 16 -7.86 1.09 4.75
C LEU A 16 -7.84 2.43 3.99
N LEU A 17 -7.26 2.44 2.79
CA LEU A 17 -7.29 3.61 1.91
C LEU A 17 -8.73 3.92 1.47
N ALA A 18 -9.46 2.89 1.02
CA ALA A 18 -10.84 3.03 0.56
C ALA A 18 -11.77 3.49 1.68
N THR A 19 -11.66 2.91 2.88
CA THR A 19 -12.45 3.33 4.04
C THR A 19 -12.14 4.77 4.43
N GLY A 20 -10.85 5.14 4.53
CA GLY A 20 -10.45 6.51 4.79
C GLY A 20 -11.05 7.51 3.80
N ALA A 21 -11.04 7.20 2.50
CA ALA A 21 -11.61 8.06 1.46
C ALA A 21 -13.14 8.22 1.58
N ILE A 22 -13.87 7.11 1.78
CA ILE A 22 -15.34 7.13 1.89
C ILE A 22 -15.76 7.94 3.12
N TRP A 23 -15.14 7.68 4.27
CA TRP A 23 -15.48 8.36 5.53
C TRP A 23 -15.05 9.83 5.53
N THR A 24 -13.96 10.17 4.85
CA THR A 24 -13.57 11.57 4.63
C THR A 24 -14.66 12.31 3.86
N ARG A 25 -15.15 11.74 2.74
CA ARG A 25 -16.25 12.33 1.97
C ARG A 25 -17.53 12.47 2.81
N TRP A 26 -17.88 11.44 3.58
CA TRP A 26 -19.10 11.43 4.39
C TRP A 26 -19.06 12.47 5.52
N SER A 27 -17.88 12.73 6.09
CA SER A 27 -17.67 13.75 7.14
C SER A 27 -17.96 15.19 6.66
N PHE A 28 -17.88 15.46 5.35
CA PHE A 28 -18.27 16.75 4.75
C PHE A 28 -19.76 16.85 4.38
N VAL A 29 -20.44 15.71 4.18
CA VAL A 29 -21.87 15.64 3.80
C VAL A 29 -22.79 15.86 5.01
N ILE A 30 -22.38 15.40 6.19
CA ILE A 30 -23.16 15.57 7.42
C ILE A 30 -23.07 17.03 7.89
N ARG A 31 -24.22 17.63 8.22
CA ARG A 31 -24.30 18.97 8.83
C ARG A 31 -24.77 18.87 10.30
N PRO A 32 -24.11 19.57 11.24
CA PRO A 32 -22.90 20.39 11.06
C PRO A 32 -21.64 19.55 10.76
N GLN A 33 -20.68 20.11 10.01
CA GLN A 33 -19.49 19.40 9.54
C GLN A 33 -18.55 19.02 10.70
N ASN A 34 -18.07 17.78 10.72
CA ASN A 34 -17.12 17.31 11.73
C ASN A 34 -15.71 17.18 11.14
N MET A 35 -14.92 18.27 11.27
CA MET A 35 -13.57 18.35 10.71
C MET A 35 -12.57 17.39 11.38
N LEU A 36 -12.78 17.01 12.65
CA LEU A 36 -11.93 16.04 13.35
C LEU A 36 -12.09 14.65 12.72
N LEU A 37 -13.33 14.22 12.51
CA LEU A 37 -13.67 12.96 11.82
C LEU A 37 -13.15 12.94 10.38
N ALA A 38 -13.22 14.07 9.67
CA ALA A 38 -12.62 14.19 8.34
C ALA A 38 -11.10 14.03 8.38
N SER A 39 -10.43 14.69 9.33
CA SER A 39 -8.96 14.67 9.44
C SER A 39 -8.44 13.28 9.75
N VAL A 40 -9.02 12.56 10.72
CA VAL A 40 -8.55 11.21 11.08
C VAL A 40 -8.74 10.21 9.95
N ASN A 41 -9.86 10.26 9.24
CA ASN A 41 -10.12 9.36 8.10
C ASN A 41 -9.23 9.71 6.90
N PHE A 42 -8.96 11.00 6.69
CA PHE A 42 -8.04 11.45 5.66
C PHE A 42 -6.60 11.00 5.95
N LEU A 43 -6.14 11.16 7.20
CA LEU A 43 -4.81 10.70 7.62
C LEU A 43 -4.71 9.17 7.53
N LEU A 44 -5.74 8.44 7.94
CA LEU A 44 -5.78 6.98 7.81
C LEU A 44 -5.59 6.56 6.35
N GLY A 45 -6.35 7.16 5.43
CA GLY A 45 -6.26 6.87 4.01
C GLY A 45 -4.90 7.27 3.41
N THR A 46 -4.34 8.40 3.84
CA THR A 46 -3.02 8.88 3.41
C THR A 46 -1.90 7.94 3.85
N VAL A 47 -1.89 7.56 5.14
CA VAL A 47 -0.90 6.61 5.68
C VAL A 47 -1.01 5.26 5.00
N ALA A 48 -2.23 4.80 4.72
CA ALA A 48 -2.45 3.57 3.97
C ALA A 48 -1.91 3.65 2.52
N GLY A 49 -2.13 4.79 1.84
CA GLY A 49 -1.58 5.06 0.51
C GLY A 49 -0.06 5.09 0.47
N LEU A 50 0.59 5.71 1.46
CA LEU A 50 2.05 5.70 1.57
C LEU A 50 2.59 4.27 1.73
N GLN A 51 1.88 3.38 2.44
CA GLN A 51 2.28 1.98 2.54
C GLN A 51 2.14 1.23 1.21
N ILE A 52 1.09 1.51 0.44
CA ILE A 52 0.91 0.94 -0.92
C ILE A 52 2.01 1.43 -1.86
N ILE A 53 2.34 2.73 -1.82
CA ILE A 53 3.43 3.31 -2.63
C ILE A 53 4.78 2.66 -2.29
N ARG A 54 5.05 2.40 -1.00
CA ARG A 54 6.27 1.68 -0.58
C ARG A 54 6.33 0.26 -1.14
N ILE A 55 5.23 -0.48 -1.09
CA ILE A 55 5.12 -1.83 -1.70
C ILE A 55 5.34 -1.74 -3.21
N TYR A 56 4.71 -0.75 -3.86
CA TYR A 56 4.82 -0.54 -5.30
C TYR A 56 6.27 -0.24 -5.71
N ASN A 57 6.95 0.68 -5.04
CA ASN A 57 8.34 1.02 -5.33
C ASN A 57 9.28 -0.19 -5.11
N TRP A 58 9.06 -0.96 -4.04
CA TRP A 58 9.82 -2.19 -3.79
C TRP A 58 9.62 -3.22 -4.91
N ARG A 59 8.37 -3.49 -5.32
CA ARG A 59 8.04 -4.37 -6.45
C ARG A 59 8.63 -3.89 -7.78
N ARG A 60 8.60 -2.58 -8.04
CA ARG A 60 9.19 -1.98 -9.24
C ARG A 60 10.72 -2.09 -9.23
N SER A 61 11.38 -2.00 -8.06
CA SER A 61 12.82 -2.27 -7.94
C SER A 61 13.19 -3.73 -8.20
N LEU A 62 12.25 -4.67 -8.02
CA LEU A 62 12.39 -6.07 -8.41
C LEU A 62 12.12 -6.33 -9.90
N GLY A 63 11.80 -5.28 -10.67
CA GLY A 63 11.53 -5.39 -12.11
C GLY A 63 10.14 -5.94 -12.46
N ASP A 64 9.21 -6.00 -11.52
CA ASP A 64 7.83 -6.42 -11.78
C ASP A 64 7.09 -5.41 -12.67
N SER A 65 6.27 -5.93 -13.57
CA SER A 65 5.35 -5.12 -14.37
C SER A 65 4.32 -4.42 -13.46
N PRO A 66 3.80 -3.24 -13.84
CA PRO A 66 2.74 -2.56 -13.08
C PRO A 66 1.52 -3.46 -12.82
N SER A 67 1.17 -4.34 -13.76
CA SER A 67 0.05 -5.27 -13.61
C SER A 67 0.32 -6.40 -12.62
N GLU A 68 1.56 -6.90 -12.54
CA GLU A 68 1.99 -7.91 -11.57
C GLU A 68 2.03 -7.33 -10.16
N THR A 69 2.53 -6.11 -10.04
CA THR A 69 2.54 -5.36 -8.78
C THR A 69 1.11 -5.14 -8.28
N PHE A 70 0.18 -4.77 -9.16
CA PHE A 70 -1.22 -4.60 -8.81
C PHE A 70 -1.89 -5.92 -8.42
N LYS A 71 -1.63 -7.01 -9.15
CA LYS A 71 -2.10 -8.35 -8.80
C LYS A 71 -1.60 -8.78 -7.43
N TYR A 72 -0.35 -8.46 -7.07
CA TYR A 72 0.18 -8.72 -5.74
C TYR A 72 -0.53 -7.90 -4.66
N ILE A 73 -0.74 -6.61 -4.90
CA ILE A 73 -1.43 -5.74 -3.95
C ILE A 73 -2.86 -6.24 -3.70
N LEU A 74 -3.55 -6.75 -4.74
CA LEU A 74 -4.91 -7.27 -4.61
C LEU A 74 -5.00 -8.67 -4.01
N ASN A 75 -4.20 -9.62 -4.53
CA ASN A 75 -4.38 -11.03 -4.24
C ASN A 75 -3.37 -11.59 -3.24
N GLY A 76 -2.37 -10.81 -2.84
CA GLY A 76 -1.36 -11.22 -1.86
C GLY A 76 -0.52 -12.44 -2.28
N THR A 77 -0.62 -12.91 -3.53
CA THR A 77 0.10 -14.10 -4.00
C THR A 77 1.59 -13.86 -3.87
N PRO A 78 2.31 -14.61 -3.01
CA PRO A 78 3.75 -14.46 -2.90
C PRO A 78 4.34 -14.83 -4.24
N THR A 79 5.07 -13.90 -4.86
CA THR A 79 5.99 -14.28 -5.93
C THR A 79 6.96 -15.29 -5.31
N PRO A 80 7.11 -16.48 -5.90
CA PRO A 80 8.04 -17.47 -5.39
C PRO A 80 9.42 -16.83 -5.16
N PRO A 81 10.12 -17.13 -4.05
CA PRO A 81 11.46 -16.61 -3.77
C PRO A 81 12.45 -16.76 -4.93
N GLU A 82 12.23 -17.78 -5.77
CA GLU A 82 12.94 -18.04 -7.02
C GLU A 82 12.87 -16.88 -8.02
N GLN A 83 11.70 -16.23 -8.16
CA GLN A 83 11.49 -15.09 -9.08
C GLN A 83 12.10 -13.79 -8.52
N ILE A 84 12.24 -13.70 -7.20
CA ILE A 84 12.87 -12.56 -6.51
C ILE A 84 14.41 -12.67 -6.65
N SER A 85 14.96 -13.86 -6.38
CA SER A 85 16.40 -14.13 -6.50
C SER A 85 16.91 -14.03 -7.95
N ALA A 86 16.11 -14.46 -8.92
CA ALA A 86 16.46 -14.39 -10.34
C ALA A 86 16.50 -12.96 -10.92
N LYS A 87 15.94 -11.97 -10.21
CA LYS A 87 15.71 -10.60 -10.72
C LYS A 87 16.37 -9.51 -9.88
N LEU A 88 17.00 -9.86 -8.77
CA LEU A 88 17.89 -8.95 -8.05
C LEU A 88 19.13 -8.67 -8.92
N PRO A 89 19.51 -7.41 -9.20
CA PRO A 89 20.89 -7.13 -9.54
C PRO A 89 21.76 -7.59 -8.35
N ALA A 90 22.89 -8.23 -8.65
CA ALA A 90 23.81 -8.77 -7.66
C ALA A 90 24.03 -7.76 -6.51
N PRO A 91 24.15 -8.24 -5.26
CA PRO A 91 24.38 -7.35 -4.12
C PRO A 91 25.57 -6.46 -4.47
N VAL A 92 25.39 -5.14 -4.41
CA VAL A 92 26.48 -4.18 -4.56
C VAL A 92 27.40 -4.43 -3.36
N GLU A 93 28.45 -5.22 -3.59
CA GLU A 93 29.57 -5.39 -2.68
C GLU A 93 30.15 -4.00 -2.36
N SER A 94 30.32 -3.75 -1.07
CA SER A 94 31.12 -2.65 -0.51
C SER A 94 32.36 -3.23 0.14
#